data_AF-A0A7S0S4V7-F1
#
_entry.id   AF-A0A7S0S4V7-F1
#
_cell.length_a   1.000
_cell.length_b   1.000
_cell.length_c   1.000
_cell.angle_alpha   90.00
_cell.angle_beta   90.00
_cell.angle_gamma   90.00
#
_symmetry.space_group_name_H-M   'P 1'
#
loop_
_entity.id
_entity.type
_entity.pdbx_description
1 polymer ?
#
loop_
_entity_poly.entity_id
_entity_poly.type
_entity_poly.pdbx_seq_one_letter_code
_entity_poly.pdbx_strand_id
1 'polypeptide(L)'
;MGAAVALCASSAYFIALTALYVWAAGLSARVWGTLSWQMCQGWGAFARLAYPSCFMRCAESLGFSLMTLMSDQLPDPDTSVAAISLAFNIYGVLFMGFSGVSATAAALVGNALGAGSALRAKVAALSAVAWGPLIWGVVALALAEPHCQAAIIALFTDGKDPDL
;
A
#
# COMPACT_ATOMS: atom_id res chain seq x y z
N MET A 1 -11.40 -8.90 11.67
CA MET A 1 -11.55 -10.06 10.76
C MET A 1 -12.27 -9.74 9.46
N GLY A 2 -13.29 -8.87 9.44
CA GLY A 2 -14.01 -8.50 8.20
C GLY A 2 -13.14 -7.87 7.10
N ALA A 3 -12.20 -6.98 7.45
CA ALA A 3 -11.33 -6.32 6.47
C ALA A 3 -10.43 -7.30 5.69
N ALA A 4 -9.89 -8.32 6.37
CA ALA A 4 -9.06 -9.34 5.73
C ALA A 4 -9.86 -10.18 4.72
N VAL A 5 -11.09 -10.58 5.10
CA VAL A 5 -11.99 -11.32 4.20
C VAL A 5 -12.40 -10.46 3.02
N ALA A 6 -12.70 -9.18 3.23
CA ALA A 6 -13.05 -8.25 2.17
C ALA A 6 -11.90 -8.03 1.17
N LEU A 7 -10.66 -7.94 1.65
CA LEU A 7 -9.47 -7.85 0.80
C LEU A 7 -9.26 -9.13 -0.02
N CYS A 8 -9.38 -10.30 0.60
CA CYS A 8 -9.30 -11.58 -0.10
C CYS A 8 -10.41 -11.72 -1.16
N ALA A 9 -11.64 -11.37 -0.81
CA ALA A 9 -12.79 -11.42 -1.71
C ALA A 9 -12.64 -10.44 -2.89
N SER A 10 -12.22 -9.20 -2.62
CA SER A 10 -12.00 -8.18 -3.65
C SER A 10 -10.87 -8.58 -4.60
N SER A 11 -9.78 -9.12 -4.05
CA SER A 11 -8.66 -9.61 -4.84
C SER A 11 -9.07 -10.81 -5.70
N ALA A 12 -9.81 -11.76 -5.13
CA ALA A 12 -10.33 -12.92 -5.86
C ALA A 12 -11.31 -12.50 -6.97
N TYR A 13 -12.16 -11.50 -6.71
CA TYR A 13 -13.10 -10.96 -7.70
C TYR A 13 -12.37 -10.30 -8.87
N PHE A 14 -11.36 -9.47 -8.60
CA PHE A 14 -10.52 -8.87 -9.65
C PHE A 14 -9.81 -9.92 -10.50
N ILE A 15 -9.25 -10.97 -9.86
CA ILE A 15 -8.62 -12.08 -10.57
C ILE A 15 -9.65 -12.81 -11.44
N ALA A 16 -10.84 -13.10 -10.90
CA ALA A 16 -11.91 -13.78 -11.64
C ALA A 16 -12.38 -12.97 -12.86
N LEU A 17 -12.60 -11.67 -12.70
CA LEU A 17 -12.95 -10.77 -13.81
C LEU A 17 -11.87 -10.72 -14.88
N THR A 18 -10.60 -10.63 -14.47
CA THR A 18 -9.47 -10.59 -15.41
C THR A 18 -9.33 -11.90 -16.16
N ALA A 19 -9.50 -13.04 -15.47
CA ALA A 19 -9.51 -14.36 -16.08
C ALA A 19 -10.67 -14.52 -17.08
N LEU A 20 -11.86 -14.06 -16.70
CA LEU A 20 -13.05 -14.10 -17.55
C LEU A 20 -12.88 -13.19 -18.77
N TYR A 21 -12.28 -12.01 -18.60
CA TYR A 21 -11.93 -11.10 -19.69
C TYR A 21 -10.93 -11.73 -20.67
N VAL A 22 -9.85 -12.35 -20.17
CA VAL A 22 -8.85 -13.03 -21.00
C VAL A 22 -9.46 -14.21 -21.75
N TRP A 23 -10.40 -14.92 -21.13
CA TRP A 23 -11.11 -16.04 -21.75
C TRP A 23 -12.08 -15.55 -22.84
N ALA A 24 -12.88 -14.52 -22.56
CA ALA A 24 -13.80 -13.92 -23.52
C ALA A 24 -13.09 -13.27 -24.71
N ALA A 25 -11.91 -12.69 -24.50
CA ALA A 25 -11.10 -12.06 -25.54
C ALA A 25 -10.25 -13.07 -26.36
N GLY A 26 -10.28 -14.37 -26.04
CA GLY A 26 -9.54 -15.40 -26.77
C GLY A 26 -8.02 -15.32 -26.64
N LEU A 27 -7.50 -14.54 -25.69
CA LEU A 27 -6.05 -14.40 -25.43
C LEU A 27 -5.50 -15.48 -24.49
N SER A 28 -6.31 -16.47 -24.10
CA SER A 28 -5.96 -17.54 -23.16
C SER A 28 -4.68 -18.28 -23.55
N ALA A 29 -4.49 -18.60 -24.83
CA ALA A 29 -3.29 -19.28 -25.32
C ALA A 29 -2.00 -18.45 -25.18
N ARG A 30 -2.12 -17.11 -25.19
CA ARG A 30 -0.98 -16.18 -25.12
C ARG A 30 -0.62 -15.80 -23.68
N VAL A 31 -1.61 -15.78 -22.78
CA VAL A 31 -1.44 -15.39 -21.37
C VAL A 31 -1.14 -16.58 -20.47
N TRP A 32 -1.79 -17.73 -20.70
CA TRP A 32 -1.62 -18.92 -19.85
C TRP A 32 -0.69 -19.98 -20.45
N GLY A 33 -0.40 -19.94 -21.76
CA GLY A 33 0.39 -20.98 -22.42
C GLY A 33 -0.14 -22.39 -22.11
N THR A 34 0.73 -23.40 -22.12
CA THR A 34 0.41 -24.73 -21.58
C THR A 34 0.58 -24.72 -20.06
N LEU A 35 -0.55 -24.84 -19.34
CA LEU A 35 -0.61 -25.13 -17.91
C LEU A 35 0.20 -26.39 -17.62
N SER A 36 1.47 -26.21 -17.25
CA SER A 36 2.41 -27.30 -16.97
C SER A 36 2.90 -27.19 -15.53
N TRP A 37 3.27 -28.33 -14.94
CA TRP A 37 3.81 -28.43 -13.58
C TRP A 37 5.06 -27.55 -13.35
N GLN A 38 5.72 -27.11 -14.43
CA GLN A 38 6.84 -26.16 -14.39
C GLN A 38 6.42 -24.79 -13.82
N MET A 39 5.16 -24.36 -13.96
CA MET A 39 4.65 -23.12 -13.35
C MET A 39 4.58 -23.20 -11.82
N CYS A 40 4.37 -24.39 -11.25
CA CYS A 40 4.32 -24.61 -9.81
C CYS A 40 5.71 -24.63 -9.16
N GLN A 41 6.80 -24.84 -9.91
CA GLN A 41 8.15 -24.88 -9.34
C GLN A 41 8.58 -23.52 -8.73
N GLY A 42 8.02 -22.40 -9.18
CA GLY A 42 8.32 -21.07 -8.63
C GLY A 42 7.62 -20.78 -7.30
N TRP A 43 6.58 -21.53 -6.93
CA TRP A 43 5.74 -21.22 -5.75
C TRP A 43 6.51 -21.26 -4.43
N GLY A 44 7.53 -22.12 -4.30
CA GLY A 44 8.36 -22.16 -3.09
C GLY A 44 9.17 -20.88 -2.88
N ALA A 45 9.70 -20.29 -3.96
CA ALA A 45 10.40 -19.01 -3.90
C ALA A 45 9.44 -17.86 -3.57
N PHE A 46 8.24 -17.86 -4.17
CA PHE A 46 7.19 -16.90 -3.83
C PHE A 46 6.75 -17.02 -2.37
N ALA A 47 6.53 -18.23 -1.85
CA ALA A 47 6.17 -18.45 -0.46
C ALA A 47 7.26 -17.95 0.51
N ARG A 48 8.54 -18.14 0.16
CA ARG A 48 9.67 -17.65 0.96
C ARG A 48 9.75 -16.12 1.01
N LEU A 49 9.26 -15.42 -0.02
CA LEU A 49 9.16 -13.95 -0.06
C LEU A 49 7.87 -13.44 0.59
N ALA A 50 6.76 -14.17 0.44
CA ALA A 50 5.48 -13.82 1.00
C ALA A 50 5.47 -13.93 2.54
N TYR A 51 6.14 -14.94 3.09
CA TYR A 51 6.22 -15.15 4.54
C TYR A 51 6.79 -13.94 5.31
N PRO A 52 7.98 -13.40 4.97
CA PRO A 52 8.51 -12.22 5.65
C PRO A 52 7.65 -10.97 5.41
N SER A 53 7.05 -10.81 4.23
CA SER A 53 6.14 -9.67 3.98
C SER A 53 4.87 -9.75 4.82
N CYS A 54 4.26 -10.92 4.95
CA CYS A 54 3.12 -11.15 5.84
C CYS A 54 3.50 -10.88 7.29
N PHE A 55 4.64 -11.39 7.75
CA PHE A 55 5.10 -11.15 9.11
C PHE A 55 5.34 -9.67 9.38
N MET A 56 5.98 -8.94 8.46
CA MET A 56 6.23 -7.50 8.58
C MET A 56 4.92 -6.70 8.65
N ARG A 57 3.94 -7.02 7.81
CA ARG A 57 2.59 -6.42 7.84
C ARG A 57 1.83 -6.71 9.13
N CYS A 58 1.93 -7.94 9.65
CA CYS A 58 1.33 -8.30 10.93
C CYS A 58 2.02 -7.57 12.09
N ALA A 59 3.34 -7.48 12.09
CA ALA A 59 4.11 -6.76 13.10
C ALA A 59 3.80 -5.26 13.08
N GLU A 60 3.67 -4.65 11.90
CA GLU A 60 3.23 -3.27 11.71
C GLU A 60 1.84 -3.05 12.32
N SER A 61 0.86 -3.89 11.96
CA SER A 61 -0.50 -3.79 12.51
C SER A 61 -0.54 -3.99 14.02
N LEU A 62 0.24 -4.93 14.56
CA LEU A 62 0.34 -5.14 16.00
C LEU A 62 0.97 -3.95 16.70
N GLY A 63 2.03 -3.37 16.12
CA GLY A 63 2.69 -2.17 16.63
C GLY A 63 1.74 -0.97 16.70
N PHE A 64 0.96 -0.74 15.65
CA PHE A 64 -0.06 0.31 15.64
C PHE A 64 -1.13 0.09 16.72
N SER A 65 -1.66 -1.13 16.84
CA SER A 65 -2.65 -1.45 17.88
C SER A 65 -2.08 -1.25 19.30
N LEU A 66 -0.82 -1.63 19.53
CA LEU A 66 -0.15 -1.41 20.82
C LEU A 66 0.05 0.08 21.12
N MET A 67 0.46 0.89 20.14
CA MET A 67 0.58 2.34 20.32
C MET A 67 -0.75 2.99 20.68
N THR A 68 -1.84 2.58 20.01
CA THR A 68 -3.18 3.06 20.35
C THR A 68 -3.58 2.66 21.78
N LEU A 69 -3.35 1.39 22.17
CA LEU A 69 -3.68 0.90 23.51
C LEU A 69 -2.88 1.60 24.63
N MET A 70 -1.62 1.96 24.37
CA MET A 70 -0.79 2.69 25.33
C MET A 70 -1.23 4.16 25.47
N SER A 71 -1.72 4.75 24.39
CA SER A 71 -2.20 6.13 24.39
C SER A 71 -3.57 6.28 25.05
N ASP A 72 -4.37 5.22 25.05
CA ASP A 72 -5.67 5.14 25.74
C ASP A 72 -5.56 5.20 27.28
N GLN A 73 -4.39 4.83 27.84
CA GLN A 73 -4.13 4.91 29.29
C GLN A 73 -3.67 6.31 29.77
N LEU A 74 -3.62 7.31 28.89
CA LEU A 74 -3.23 8.68 29.28
C LEU A 74 -4.41 9.43 29.95
N PRO A 75 -4.14 10.36 30.88
CA PRO A 75 -5.17 10.98 31.73
C PRO A 75 -6.27 11.78 31.00
N ASP A 76 -6.04 12.18 29.74
CA ASP A 76 -7.00 12.89 28.88
C ASP A 76 -7.35 12.02 27.65
N PRO A 77 -8.36 11.13 27.77
CA PRO A 77 -8.70 10.15 26.73
C PRO A 77 -9.35 10.78 25.49
N ASP A 78 -10.14 11.85 25.64
CA ASP A 78 -10.85 12.45 24.51
C ASP A 78 -9.92 13.16 23.51
N THR A 79 -8.90 13.87 24.01
CA THR A 79 -7.92 14.58 23.16
C THR A 79 -6.93 13.61 22.52
N SER A 80 -6.51 12.56 23.23
CA SER A 80 -5.58 11.53 22.70
C SER A 80 -6.24 10.68 21.62
N VAL A 81 -7.51 10.29 21.78
CA VAL A 81 -8.25 9.50 20.78
C VAL A 81 -8.53 10.32 19.52
N ALA A 82 -8.85 11.62 19.65
CA ALA A 82 -9.02 12.52 18.52
C ALA A 82 -7.71 12.70 17.74
N ALA A 83 -6.58 12.91 18.43
CA ALA A 83 -5.26 13.03 17.81
C ALA A 83 -4.84 11.75 17.06
N ILE A 84 -5.12 10.57 17.63
CA ILE A 84 -4.84 9.27 16.99
C ILE A 84 -5.70 9.06 15.76
N SER A 85 -6.98 9.42 15.82
CA SER A 85 -7.90 9.30 14.69
C SER A 85 -7.48 10.20 13.52
N LEU A 86 -7.04 11.42 13.81
CA LEU A 86 -6.47 12.32 12.81
C LEU A 86 -5.17 11.75 12.22
N ALA A 87 -4.26 11.26 13.06
CA ALA A 87 -3.02 10.63 12.62
C ALA A 87 -3.25 9.41 11.72
N PHE A 88 -4.24 8.56 12.04
CA PHE A 88 -4.62 7.42 11.21
C PHE A 88 -5.20 7.83 9.86
N ASN A 89 -6.03 8.88 9.80
CA ASN A 89 -6.57 9.41 8.55
C ASN A 89 -5.45 9.95 7.65
N ILE A 90 -4.53 10.73 8.22
CA ILE A 90 -3.36 11.24 7.49
C ILE A 90 -2.50 10.07 7.01
N TYR A 91 -2.24 9.08 7.86
CA TYR A 91 -1.51 7.87 7.49
C TYR A 91 -2.20 7.13 6.33
N GLY A 92 -3.53 6.99 6.35
CA GLY A 92 -4.29 6.33 5.28
C GLY A 92 -4.15 7.02 3.93
N VAL A 93 -4.29 8.35 3.88
CA VAL A 93 -4.15 9.15 2.65
C VAL A 93 -2.72 9.02 2.09
N LEU A 94 -1.72 9.15 2.96
CA LEU A 94 -0.32 9.02 2.61
C LEU A 94 0.02 7.61 2.11
N PHE A 95 -0.50 6.58 2.78
CA PHE A 95 -0.29 5.19 2.44
C PHE A 95 -0.90 4.82 1.09
N MET A 96 -2.06 5.39 0.74
CA MET A 96 -2.71 5.18 -0.54
C MET A 96 -1.85 5.73 -1.69
N GLY A 97 -1.27 6.93 -1.51
CA GLY A 97 -0.32 7.51 -2.48
C GLY A 97 0.93 6.66 -2.65
N PHE A 98 1.56 6.25 -1.54
CA PHE A 98 2.74 5.38 -1.56
C PHE A 98 2.48 4.03 -2.23
N SER A 99 1.34 3.43 -1.94
CA SER A 99 0.93 2.15 -2.54
C SER A 99 0.71 2.29 -4.05
N GLY A 100 0.15 3.42 -4.50
CA GLY A 100 0.00 3.74 -5.92
C GLY A 100 1.34 3.80 -6.65
N VAL A 101 2.30 4.59 -6.14
CA VAL A 101 3.64 4.71 -6.72
C VAL A 101 4.36 3.34 -6.75
N SER A 102 4.24 2.57 -5.67
CA SER A 102 4.83 1.23 -5.57
C SER A 102 4.24 0.26 -6.61
N ALA A 103 2.92 0.28 -6.81
CA ALA A 103 2.25 -0.55 -7.80
C ALA A 103 2.63 -0.14 -9.23
N THR A 104 2.71 1.16 -9.53
CA THR A 104 3.14 1.66 -10.84
C THR A 104 4.59 1.27 -11.13
N ALA A 105 5.49 1.43 -10.16
CA ALA A 105 6.87 1.00 -10.28
C ALA A 105 6.99 -0.50 -10.58
N ALA A 106 6.26 -1.33 -9.82
CA ALA A 106 6.22 -2.78 -10.04
C ALA A 106 5.70 -3.14 -11.44
N ALA A 107 4.65 -2.46 -11.92
CA ALA A 107 4.12 -2.66 -13.25
C ALA A 107 5.13 -2.27 -14.35
N LEU A 108 5.85 -1.16 -14.21
CA LEU A 108 6.88 -0.72 -15.17
C LEU A 108 8.05 -1.70 -15.23
N VAL A 109 8.55 -2.13 -14.08
CA VAL A 109 9.63 -3.14 -13.99
C VAL A 109 9.15 -4.48 -14.56
N GLY A 110 7.94 -4.91 -14.21
CA GLY A 110 7.31 -6.13 -14.72
C GLY A 110 7.15 -6.10 -16.24
N ASN A 111 6.68 -4.99 -16.80
CA ASN A 111 6.55 -4.81 -18.25
C ASN A 111 7.92 -4.85 -18.96
N ALA A 112 8.94 -4.23 -18.38
CA ALA A 112 10.30 -4.23 -18.95
C ALA A 112 10.98 -5.61 -18.89
N LEU A 113 10.72 -6.38 -17.83
CA LEU A 113 11.14 -7.78 -17.69
C LEU A 113 10.38 -8.68 -18.69
N GLY A 114 9.07 -8.48 -18.84
CA GLY A 114 8.24 -9.21 -19.80
C GLY A 114 8.63 -8.98 -21.26
N ALA A 115 9.19 -7.80 -21.56
CA ALA A 115 9.77 -7.50 -22.87
C ALA A 115 11.20 -8.09 -23.09
N GLY A 116 11.74 -8.86 -22.13
CA GLY A 116 13.07 -9.48 -22.21
C GLY A 116 14.24 -8.51 -22.03
N SER A 117 13.98 -7.27 -21.60
CA SER A 117 14.97 -6.19 -21.57
C SER A 117 15.47 -5.88 -20.15
N ALA A 118 16.51 -6.61 -19.71
CA ALA A 118 17.09 -6.43 -18.38
C ALA A 118 17.61 -5.00 -18.12
N LEU A 119 18.11 -4.31 -19.15
CA LEU A 119 18.57 -2.91 -19.05
C LEU A 119 17.41 -1.97 -18.71
N ARG A 120 16.27 -2.10 -19.39
CA ARG A 120 15.09 -1.26 -19.13
C ARG A 120 14.47 -1.57 -17.77
N ALA A 121 14.49 -2.83 -17.34
CA ALA A 121 14.04 -3.21 -16.01
C ALA A 121 14.90 -2.56 -14.92
N LYS A 122 16.23 -2.53 -15.09
CA LYS A 122 17.14 -1.84 -14.18
C LYS A 122 16.90 -0.33 -14.14
N VAL A 123 16.73 0.31 -15.30
CA VAL A 123 16.44 1.75 -15.37
C VAL A 123 15.10 2.08 -14.72
N ALA A 124 14.06 1.27 -14.97
CA ALA A 124 12.76 1.43 -14.33
C ALA A 124 12.87 1.27 -12.80
N ALA A 125 13.58 0.26 -12.32
CA ALA A 125 13.80 0.04 -10.89
C ALA A 125 14.60 1.20 -10.25
N LEU A 126 15.67 1.67 -10.89
CA LEU A 126 16.46 2.81 -10.41
C LEU A 126 15.64 4.10 -10.38
N SER A 127 14.81 4.32 -11.40
CA SER A 127 13.90 5.47 -11.43
C SER A 127 12.89 5.40 -10.29
N ALA A 128 12.32 4.24 -9.99
CA ALA A 128 11.41 4.07 -8.86
C ALA A 128 12.11 4.33 -7.52
N VAL A 129 13.36 3.86 -7.35
CA VAL A 129 14.16 4.07 -6.13
C VAL A 129 14.60 5.53 -5.98
N ALA A 130 14.79 6.28 -7.07
CA ALA A 130 15.12 7.70 -7.01
C ALA A 130 13.88 8.58 -6.76
N TRP A 131 12.80 8.35 -7.52
CA TRP A 131 11.59 9.16 -7.47
C TRP A 131 10.73 8.87 -6.24
N GLY A 132 10.69 7.62 -5.75
CA GLY A 132 9.95 7.25 -4.54
C GLY A 132 10.27 8.10 -3.30
N PRO A 133 11.54 8.15 -2.84
CA PRO A 133 11.93 8.97 -1.70
C PRO A 133 11.88 10.47 -1.98
N LEU A 134 12.05 10.90 -3.24
CA LEU A 134 11.87 12.31 -3.60
C LEU A 134 10.42 12.76 -3.44
N ILE A 135 9.46 11.98 -3.96
CA ILE A 135 8.04 12.26 -3.81
C ILE A 135 7.66 12.25 -2.33
N TRP A 136 8.13 11.26 -1.58
CA TRP A 136 7.86 11.19 -0.14
C TRP A 136 8.53 12.32 0.65
N GLY A 137 9.73 12.72 0.25
CA GLY A 137 10.44 13.86 0.83
C GLY A 137 9.70 15.17 0.59
N VAL A 138 9.18 15.40 -0.61
CA VAL A 138 8.34 16.56 -0.92
C VAL A 138 7.05 16.54 -0.11
N VAL A 139 6.40 15.39 0.00
CA VAL A 139 5.19 15.22 0.83
C VAL A 139 5.50 15.48 2.31
N ALA A 140 6.62 14.98 2.82
CA ALA A 140 7.05 15.23 4.19
C ALA A 140 7.38 16.71 4.44
N LEU A 141 8.01 17.40 3.50
CA LEU A 141 8.27 18.84 3.58
C LEU A 141 6.98 19.65 3.53
N ALA A 142 6.03 19.28 2.66
CA ALA A 142 4.71 19.90 2.61
C ALA A 142 3.92 19.71 3.91
N LEU A 143 4.05 18.54 4.56
CA LEU A 143 3.45 18.25 5.87
C LEU A 143 4.21 18.87 7.05
N ALA A 144 5.48 19.25 6.88
CA ALA A 144 6.26 19.97 7.89
C ALA A 144 5.92 21.46 7.93
N GLU A 145 5.34 22.00 6.85
CA GLU A 145 4.88 23.39 6.79
C GLU A 145 3.67 23.60 7.74
N PRO A 146 3.77 24.51 8.72
CA PRO A 146 2.73 24.70 9.73
C PRO A 146 1.38 25.13 9.13
N HIS A 147 1.40 25.78 7.95
CA HIS A 147 0.19 26.16 7.21
C HIS A 147 -0.60 24.96 6.68
N CYS A 148 0.08 23.90 6.24
CA CYS A 148 -0.58 22.68 5.75
C CYS A 148 -1.14 21.84 6.91
N GLN A 149 -0.41 21.78 8.03
CA GLN A 149 -0.90 21.14 9.25
C GLN A 149 -2.15 21.85 9.78
N ALA A 150 -2.14 23.19 9.85
CA ALA A 150 -3.29 23.97 10.27
C ALA A 150 -4.49 23.82 9.32
N ALA A 151 -4.27 23.73 8.01
CA ALA A 151 -5.35 23.49 7.05
C ALA A 151 -5.96 22.08 7.16
N ILE A 152 -5.15 21.06 7.43
CA ILE A 152 -5.63 19.69 7.66
C ILE A 152 -6.39 19.62 8.99
N ILE A 153 -5.86 20.23 10.06
CA ILE A 153 -6.55 20.30 11.36
C ILE A 153 -7.87 21.07 11.22
N ALA A 154 -7.88 22.23 10.55
CA ALA A 154 -9.09 23.01 10.30
C ALA A 154 -10.14 22.29 9.44
N LEU A 155 -9.74 21.28 8.65
CA LEU A 155 -10.67 20.44 7.90
C LEU A 155 -11.42 19.45 8.80
N PHE A 156 -10.82 19.06 9.93
CA PHE A 156 -11.36 18.07 10.88
C PHE A 156 -11.85 18.68 12.19
N THR A 157 -11.46 19.91 12.52
CA THR A 157 -11.92 20.66 13.68
C THR A 157 -12.88 21.75 13.20
N ASP A 158 -14.18 21.48 13.26
CA ASP A 158 -15.21 22.52 13.11
C ASP A 158 -15.04 23.47 14.32
N GLY A 159 -14.82 24.76 14.09
CA GLY A 159 -14.19 25.71 15.02
C GLY A 159 -14.95 25.98 16.33
N LYS A 160 -15.16 24.97 17.17
CA LYS A 160 -15.98 25.06 18.39
C LYS A 160 -15.23 24.88 19.71
N ASP A 161 -13.95 24.51 19.70
CA ASP A 161 -13.18 24.43 20.95
C ASP A 161 -11.92 25.32 20.88
N PRO A 162 -11.96 26.52 21.49
CA PRO A 162 -10.88 27.50 21.46
C PRO A 162 -9.71 27.21 22.43
N ASP A 163 -9.72 26.06 23.11
CA ASP A 163 -8.80 25.77 24.21
C ASP A 163 -7.92 24.51 23.96
N LEU A 164 -7.27 24.44 22.79
CA LEU A 164 -6.10 23.58 22.55
C LEU A 164 -4.89 24.41 22.10
#